data_AF-A0A1M6PGX4-F1
#
_entry.id   AF-A0A1M6PGX4-F1
#
_cell.length_a   1.000
_cell.length_b   1.000
_cell.length_c   1.000
_cell.angle_alpha   90.00
_cell.angle_beta   90.00
_cell.angle_gamma   90.00
#
_symmetry.space_group_name_H-M   'P 1'
#
loop_
_entity.id
_entity.type
_entity.pdbx_description
1 polymer ?
#
loop_
_entity_poly.entity_id
_entity_poly.type
_entity_poly.pdbx_seq_one_letter_code
_entity_poly.pdbx_strand_id
1 'polypeptide(L)' 'MEILKIILLAIALVSIALLGLATQILLKKGGRFPNTHVGGNKYLKKHGIHCYQTQDKIEQRNARKEVDFKEVKIMKVK' A
#
# COMPACT_ATOMS: atom_id res chain seq x y z
N MET A 1 38.13 -4.97 23.74
CA MET A 1 37.15 -4.37 24.69
C MET A 1 36.16 -3.45 23.97
N GLU A 2 36.58 -2.61 23.03
CA GLU A 2 35.67 -1.67 22.34
C GLU A 2 34.65 -2.32 21.39
N ILE A 3 35.06 -3.34 20.61
CA ILE A 3 34.14 -4.06 19.70
C ILE A 3 32.98 -4.71 20.47
N LEU A 4 33.26 -5.29 21.63
CA LEU A 4 32.23 -5.94 22.45
C LEU A 4 31.20 -4.92 22.98
N LYS A 5 31.65 -3.72 23.38
CA LYS A 5 30.76 -2.62 23.79
C LYS A 5 29.85 -2.19 22.64
N ILE A 6 30.39 -2.06 21.43
CA ILE A 6 29.62 -1.69 20.23
C ILE A 6 28.57 -2.76 19.92
N ILE A 7 28.94 -4.04 19.98
CA ILE A 7 28.00 -5.15 19.75
C ILE A 7 26.88 -5.15 20.79
N LEU A 8 27.21 -4.98 22.07
CA LEU A 8 26.21 -4.91 23.14
C LEU A 8 25.27 -3.72 22.97
N LEU A 9 25.80 -2.56 22.58
CA LEU A 9 24.99 -1.38 22.27
C LEU A 9 24.04 -1.63 21.10
N ALA A 10 24.52 -2.26 20.02
CA ALA A 10 23.71 -2.60 18.86
C ALA A 10 22.57 -3.57 19.22
N ILE A 11 22.87 -4.62 19.99
CA ILE A 11 21.85 -5.57 20.47
C ILE A 11 20.81 -4.85 21.32
N ALA A 12 21.24 -4.02 22.27
CA ALA A 12 20.34 -3.27 23.14
C ALA A 12 19.36 -2.39 22.34
N LEU A 13 19.84 -1.67 21.32
CA LEU A 13 19.00 -0.84 20.46
C LEU A 13 17.98 -1.65 19.65
N VAL A 14 18.42 -2.77 19.06
CA VAL A 14 17.52 -3.67 18.31
C VAL A 14 16.47 -4.28 19.24
N SER A 15 16.86 -4.71 20.44
CA SER A 15 15.93 -5.24 21.44
C SER A 15 14.87 -4.22 21.82
N ILE A 16 15.23 -2.95 22.04
CA ILE A 16 14.27 -1.88 22.36
C ILE A 16 13.25 -1.70 21.22
N ALA A 17 13.69 -1.70 19.97
CA ALA A 17 12.79 -1.58 18.81
C ALA A 17 11.82 -2.77 18.71
N LEU A 18 12.32 -3.99 18.91
CA LEU A 18 11.50 -5.21 18.89
C LEU A 18 10.49 -5.25 20.03
N LEU A 19 10.89 -4.82 21.24
CA LEU A 19 9.98 -4.70 22.38
C LEU A 19 8.86 -3.69 22.09
N GLY A 20 9.18 -2.54 21.50
CA GLY A 20 8.20 -1.54 21.07
C GLY A 20 7.15 -2.14 20.11
N LEU A 21 7.60 -2.84 19.07
CA LEU A 21 6.71 -3.52 18.12
C LEU A 21 5.87 -4.61 18.79
N ALA A 22 6.46 -5.38 19.70
CA ALA A 22 5.80 -6.45 20.44
C ALA A 22 4.65 -5.91 21.32
N THR A 23 4.80 -4.73 21.93
CA THR A 23 3.71 -4.14 22.74
C THR A 23 2.41 -3.97 21.95
N GLN A 24 2.48 -3.51 20.70
CA GLN A 24 1.31 -3.29 19.85
C GLN A 24 0.67 -4.60 19.37
N ILE A 25 1.46 -5.67 19.23
CA ILE A 25 0.99 -6.96 18.73
C ILE A 25 0.46 -7.84 19.85
N LEU A 26 1.18 -7.92 20.97
CA LEU A 26 0.88 -8.83 22.08
C LEU A 26 -0.08 -8.23 23.11
N LEU A 27 0.04 -6.94 23.44
CA LEU A 27 -0.74 -6.32 24.52
C LEU A 27 -2.06 -5.71 24.05
N LYS A 28 -2.14 -5.29 22.78
CA LYS A 28 -3.36 -4.67 22.24
C LYS A 28 -4.35 -5.74 21.80
N LYS A 29 -5.61 -5.63 22.22
CA LYS A 29 -6.70 -6.50 21.73
C LYS A 29 -6.82 -6.36 20.20
N GLY A 30 -6.68 -7.47 19.48
CA GLY A 30 -6.63 -7.47 18.02
C GLY A 30 -5.31 -6.96 17.43
N GLY A 31 -4.22 -7.02 18.20
CA GLY A 31 -2.88 -6.67 17.76
C GLY A 31 -2.48 -7.44 16.49
N ARG A 32 -2.05 -6.70 15.49
CA ARG A 32 -1.59 -7.20 14.20
C ARG A 32 -0.46 -6.29 13.72
N PHE A 33 0.39 -6.82 12.85
CA PHE A 33 1.34 -5.97 12.14
C PHE A 33 0.60 -4.88 11.36
N PRO A 34 1.13 -3.65 11.31
CA PRO A 34 0.52 -2.55 10.57
C PRO A 34 0.43 -2.93 9.09
N ASN A 35 -0.74 -2.66 8.49
CA ASN A 35 -0.91 -2.89 7.06
C ASN A 35 -0.29 -1.71 6.29
N THR A 36 0.85 -1.95 5.64
CA THR A 36 1.56 -0.97 4.81
C THR A 36 1.10 -0.99 3.35
N HIS A 37 0.17 -1.87 2.98
CA HIS A 37 -0.35 -1.93 1.62
C HIS A 37 -1.40 -0.84 1.40
N VAL A 38 -1.20 -0.04 0.35
CA VAL A 38 -2.14 1.01 -0.10
C VAL A 38 -3.55 0.44 -0.29
N GLY A 39 -3.69 -0.72 -0.94
CA GLY A 39 -4.99 -1.34 -1.22
C GLY A 39 -5.75 -1.84 0.02
N GLY A 40 -5.05 -2.12 1.11
CA GLY A 40 -5.65 -2.54 2.38
C GLY A 40 -5.98 -1.38 3.33
N ASN A 41 -5.58 -0.15 2.98
CA ASN A 41 -5.75 1.01 3.83
C ASN A 41 -7.17 1.60 3.67
N LYS A 42 -8.00 1.46 4.71
CA LYS A 42 -9.37 1.98 4.75
C LYS A 42 -9.42 3.50 4.58
N TYR A 43 -8.44 4.23 5.11
CA TYR A 43 -8.36 5.69 5.01
C TYR A 43 -8.10 6.11 3.56
N LEU A 44 -7.13 5.51 2.89
CA LEU A 44 -6.83 5.78 1.48
C LEU A 44 -7.99 5.40 0.57
N LYS A 45 -8.62 4.24 0.82
CA LYS A 45 -9.83 3.82 0.10
C LYS A 45 -10.98 4.83 0.23
N LYS A 46 -11.18 5.42 1.41
CA LYS A 46 -12.20 6.47 1.63
C LYS A 46 -11.93 7.73 0.79
N HIS A 47 -10.66 8.01 0.49
CA HIS A 47 -10.24 9.13 -0.35
C HIS A 47 -10.11 8.77 -1.84
N GLY A 48 -10.56 7.57 -2.25
CA GLY A 48 -10.46 7.13 -3.65
C GLY A 48 -9.04 6.83 -4.13
N ILE A 49 -8.07 6.73 -3.21
CA ILE A 49 -6.68 6.38 -3.54
C ILE A 49 -6.56 4.86 -3.56
N HIS A 50 -6.25 4.30 -4.73
CA HIS A 50 -6.06 2.86 -4.92
C HIS A 50 -4.61 2.50 -5.24
N CYS A 51 -4.31 1.20 -5.27
CA CYS A 51 -3.01 0.75 -5.77
C CYS A 51 -2.85 1.12 -7.25
N TYR A 52 -1.62 1.29 -7.72
CA TYR A 52 -1.34 1.73 -9.08
C TYR A 52 -2.05 0.88 -10.15
N GLN A 53 -2.14 -0.44 -9.97
CA GLN A 53 -2.82 -1.33 -10.92
C GLN A 53 -4.33 -1.09 -11.00
N THR A 54 -4.95 -0.76 -9.87
CA THR A 54 -6.38 -0.48 -9.83
C THR A 54 -6.65 0.89 -10.41
N GLN A 55 -5.81 1.88 -10.09
CA GLN A 55 -5.88 3.22 -10.67
C GLN A 55 -5.75 3.15 -12.20
N ASP A 56 -4.73 2.44 -12.70
CA ASP A 56 -4.50 2.25 -14.12
C ASP A 56 -5.69 1.57 -14.83
N LYS A 57 -6.25 0.51 -14.25
CA LYS A 57 -7.47 -0.14 -14.79
C LYS A 57 -8.69 0.78 -14.81
N ILE A 58 -8.84 1.64 -13.80
CA ILE A 58 -9.92 2.63 -13.75
C ILE A 58 -9.75 3.62 -14.90
N GLU A 59 -8.55 4.15 -15.09
CA GLU A 59 -8.29 5.11 -16.18
C GLU A 59 -8.41 4.49 -17.57
N GLN A 60 -7.92 3.26 -17.78
CA GLN A 60 -8.14 2.54 -19.03
C GLN A 60 -9.63 2.35 -19.34
N ARG A 61 -10.46 2.09 -18.32
CA ARG A 61 -11.90 1.97 -18.48
C ARG A 61 -12.54 3.32 -18.80
N ASN A 62 -12.09 4.40 -18.16
CA ASN A 62 -12.58 5.76 -18.42
C ASN A 62 -12.27 6.18 -19.86
N ALA A 63 -11.02 6.00 -20.30
CA ALA A 63 -10.61 6.27 -21.68
C ALA A 63 -11.46 5.48 -22.70
N ARG A 64 -11.69 4.18 -22.48
CA ARG A 64 -12.54 3.37 -23.38
C ARG A 64 -14.00 3.84 -23.45
N LYS A 65 -14.54 4.44 -22.38
CA LYS A 65 -15.91 4.99 -22.38
C LYS A 65 -16.00 6.30 -23.15
N GLU A 66 -14.97 7.13 -23.09
CA GLU A 66 -14.92 8.37 -23.88
C GLU A 66 -14.89 8.09 -25.38
N VAL A 67 -14.27 6.98 -25.79
CA VAL A 67 -14.24 6.54 -27.20
C VAL A 67 -15.42 5.61 -27.54
N ASP A 68 -16.63 5.83 -27.01
CA ASP A 68 -17.80 4.99 -27.37
C ASP A 68 -18.14 5.16 -28.87
N PHE A 69 -17.61 4.25 -29.68
CA PHE A 69 -17.72 4.23 -31.15
C PHE A 69 -19.15 4.01 -31.67
N LYS A 70 -20.17 3.94 -30.80
CA LYS A 70 -21.58 3.73 -31.20
C LYS A 70 -22.10 4.80 -32.15
N GLU A 71 -21.61 6.03 -32.05
CA GLU A 71 -22.02 7.12 -32.96
C GLU A 71 -21.09 7.30 -34.15
N VAL A 72 -19.98 6.57 -34.21
CA VAL A 72 -19.03 6.67 -35.32
C VAL A 72 -19.60 5.85 -36.47
N LYS A 73 -20.45 6.49 -37.29
CA LYS A 73 -20.81 5.99 -38.63
C LYS A 73 -19.51 5.85 -39.41
N ILE A 74 -18.98 4.64 -39.48
CA ILE A 74 -17.84 4.32 -40.32
C ILE A 74 -18.27 4.68 -41.75
N MET A 75 -17.67 5.73 -42.32
CA MET A 75 -17.84 6.05 -43.72
C MET A 75 -17.39 4.83 -44.51
N LYS A 76 -18.35 4.12 -45.13
CA LYS A 76 -18.02 3.08 -46.10
C LYS A 76 -17.27 3.76 -47.24
N VAL A 77 -15.96 3.55 -47.28
CA VAL A 77 -15.14 3.90 -48.43
C VAL A 77 -15.67 3.07 -49.59
N LYS A 78 -16.20 3.76 -50.60
CA LYS A 78 -16.72 3.18 -51.83
C LYS A 78 -15.57 2.78 -52.74
#